data_AF-A0A6G3XD09-F1
#
_entry.id   AF-A0A6G3XD09-F1
#
_cell.length_a   1.000
_cell.length_b   1.000
_cell.length_c   1.000
_cell.angle_alpha   90.00
_cell.angle_beta   90.00
_cell.angle_gamma   90.00
#
_symmetry.space_group_name_H-M   'P 1'
#
loop_
_entity.id
_entity.type
_entity.pdbx_description
1 polymer ?
#
loop_
_entity_poly.entity_id
_entity_poly.type
_entity_poly.pdbx_seq_one_letter_code
_entity_poly.pdbx_strand_id
1 'polypeptide(L)' 'YGPVRALRDISVDVPDGGITAVLGGNGAGKTTLLRAVSRTLGFHRGTGTGTIRFDGRPLEGLRPAQVVAAGVVQVPE' A
#
# COMPACT_ATOMS: atom_id res chain seq x y z
N TYR A 1 18.82 -1.32 -16.14
CA TYR A 1 17.98 -0.33 -15.42
C TYR A 1 18.04 -0.63 -13.94
N GLY A 2 18.50 0.32 -13.13
CA GLY A 2 18.65 0.14 -11.68
C GLY A 2 17.32 0.11 -10.92
N PRO A 3 17.33 -0.16 -9.61
CA PRO A 3 16.13 -0.16 -8.78
C PRO A 3 15.44 1.21 -8.82
N VAL A 4 14.15 1.23 -9.17
CA VAL A 4 13.34 2.45 -9.23
C VAL A 4 12.75 2.73 -7.85
N ARG A 5 13.05 3.90 -7.29
CA ARG A 5 12.41 4.38 -6.07
C ARG A 5 11.06 5.02 -6.39
N ALA A 6 10.00 4.22 -6.30
CA ALA A 6 8.63 4.61 -6.65
C ALA A 6 7.90 5.44 -5.58
N LEU A 7 8.23 5.25 -4.29
CA LEU A 7 7.68 6.02 -3.17
C LEU A 7 8.83 6.69 -2.41
N ARG A 8 8.63 7.93 -1.96
CA ARG A 8 9.64 8.73 -1.24
C ARG A 8 8.96 9.52 -0.14
N ASP A 9 9.18 9.12 1.11
CA ASP A 9 8.73 9.83 2.31
C ASP A 9 7.27 10.34 2.20
N ILE A 10 6.35 9.39 2.11
CA ILE A 10 4.92 9.69 1.96
C ILE A 10 4.16 9.38 3.25
N SER A 11 3.17 10.21 3.54
CA SER A 11 2.18 10.00 4.59
C SER A 11 0.79 10.18 3.98
N VAL A 12 -0.10 9.22 4.24
CA VAL A 12 -1.47 9.23 3.76
C VAL A 12 -2.37 8.76 4.89
N ASP A 13 -3.42 9.51 5.16
CA ASP A 13 -4.50 9.14 6.08
C ASP A 13 -5.80 9.01 5.30
N VAL A 14 -6.59 8.00 5.67
CA VAL A 14 -7.95 7.80 5.17
C VAL A 14 -8.88 7.94 6.38
N PRO A 15 -9.70 9.00 6.46
CA PRO A 15 -10.65 9.17 7.55
C PRO A 15 -11.64 8.00 7.62
N ASP A 16 -12.14 7.70 8.82
CA ASP A 16 -13.24 6.75 8.97
C ASP A 16 -14.47 7.24 8.20
N GLY A 17 -15.12 6.33 7.46
CA GLY A 17 -16.18 6.65 6.51
C GLY A 17 -15.78 7.56 5.33
N GLY A 18 -14.49 7.90 5.19
CA GLY A 18 -13.97 8.82 4.19
C GLY A 18 -13.44 8.12 2.93
N ILE A 19 -13.28 8.90 1.87
CA ILE A 19 -12.68 8.46 0.60
C ILE A 19 -11.46 9.34 0.33
N THR A 20 -10.28 8.72 0.18
CA THR A 20 -9.05 9.40 -0.23
C THR A 20 -8.69 9.01 -1.66
N ALA A 21 -8.58 9.99 -2.56
CA ALA A 21 -8.17 9.76 -3.94
C ALA A 21 -6.67 9.97 -4.12
N VAL A 22 -5.98 9.00 -4.75
CA VAL A 22 -4.56 9.09 -5.10
C VAL A 22 -4.44 9.38 -6.59
N LEU A 23 -4.02 10.60 -6.94
CA LEU A 23 -3.89 11.07 -8.32
C LEU A 23 -2.41 11.24 -8.73
N GLY A 24 -2.13 11.10 -10.03
CA GLY A 24 -0.80 11.27 -10.58
C GLY A 24 -0.61 10.56 -11.91
N GLY A 25 0.44 10.91 -12.67
CA GLY A 25 0.76 10.29 -13.95
C GLY A 25 1.23 8.83 -13.86
N ASN A 26 1.50 8.22 -15.02
CA ASN A 26 2.14 6.90 -15.07
C ASN A 26 3.53 6.97 -14.44
N GLY A 27 3.88 5.98 -13.62
CA GLY A 27 5.14 5.96 -12.88
C GLY A 27 5.18 6.81 -11.60
N ALA A 28 4.10 7.54 -11.25
CA ALA A 28 4.03 8.34 -10.02
C ALA A 28 4.00 7.52 -8.71
N GLY A 29 3.97 6.18 -8.80
CA GLY A 29 4.00 5.30 -7.62
C GLY A 29 2.63 4.85 -7.10
N LYS A 30 1.51 5.24 -7.73
CA LYS A 30 0.14 4.88 -7.31
C LYS A 30 -0.06 3.38 -7.09
N THR A 31 0.27 2.56 -8.09
CA THR A 31 0.16 1.09 -7.98
C THR A 31 1.10 0.54 -6.91
N THR A 32 2.29 1.14 -6.73
CA THR A 32 3.22 0.74 -5.66
C THR A 32 2.65 1.05 -4.28
N LEU A 33 1.99 2.19 -4.10
CA LEU A 33 1.30 2.55 -2.87
C LEU A 33 0.18 1.55 -2.54
N LEU A 34 -0.71 1.26 -3.50
CA LEU A 34 -1.79 0.30 -3.30
C LEU A 34 -1.25 -1.10 -2.95
N ARG A 35 -0.19 -1.54 -3.64
CA ARG A 35 0.50 -2.81 -3.35
C ARG A 35 1.16 -2.84 -1.96
N ALA A 36 1.64 -1.70 -1.47
CA ALA A 36 2.19 -1.60 -0.12
C ALA A 36 1.07 -1.78 0.92
N VAL A 37 -0.05 -1.08 0.75
CA VAL A 37 -1.24 -1.15 1.63
C VAL A 37 -1.80 -2.57 1.69
N SER A 38 -1.96 -3.24 0.54
CA SER A 38 -2.46 -4.62 0.47
C SER A 38 -1.44 -5.70 0.83
N ARG A 39 -0.22 -5.30 1.22
CA ARG A 39 0.92 -6.19 1.51
C ARG A 39 1.33 -7.10 0.34
N THR A 40 0.97 -6.75 -0.90
CA THR A 40 1.31 -7.49 -2.13
C THR A 40 2.60 -7.02 -2.81
N LEU A 41 3.25 -5.98 -2.30
CA LEU A 41 4.48 -5.42 -2.90
C LEU A 41 5.58 -6.47 -3.18
N GLY A 42 5.74 -7.45 -2.29
CA GLY A 42 6.72 -8.53 -2.44
C GLY A 42 6.46 -9.45 -3.63
N PHE A 43 5.20 -9.63 -4.04
CA PHE A 43 4.84 -10.40 -5.23
C PHE A 43 5.35 -9.76 -6.53
N HIS A 44 5.61 -8.46 -6.47
CA HIS A 44 6.11 -7.67 -7.60
C HIS A 44 7.60 -7.34 -7.45
N ARG A 45 8.34 -8.12 -6.64
CA ARG A 45 9.77 -7.91 -6.34
C ARG A 45 10.07 -6.53 -5.75
N GLY A 46 9.07 -5.89 -5.15
CA GLY A 46 9.22 -4.62 -4.47
C GLY A 46 9.55 -4.81 -2.99
N THR A 47 10.28 -3.86 -2.43
CA THR A 47 10.57 -3.77 -1.00
C THR A 47 10.36 -2.33 -0.54
N GLY A 48 10.18 -2.13 0.76
CA GLY A 48 9.96 -0.81 1.33
C GLY A 48 10.06 -0.84 2.86
N THR A 49 10.18 0.35 3.44
CA THR A 49 10.15 0.60 4.87
C THR A 49 9.02 1.57 5.18
N GLY A 50 8.62 1.65 6.44
CA GLY A 50 7.49 2.46 6.89
C GLY A 50 6.52 1.64 7.72
N THR A 51 5.39 2.25 8.07
CA THR A 51 4.35 1.60 8.86
C THR A 51 3.00 1.79 8.20
N ILE A 52 2.19 0.74 8.18
CA ILE A 52 0.83 0.79 7.66
C ILE A 52 -0.09 0.26 8.76
N ARG A 53 -1.06 1.08 9.15
CA ARG A 53 -2.07 0.71 10.15
C ARG A 53 -3.45 0.70 9.52
N PHE A 54 -4.26 -0.28 9.92
CA PHE A 54 -5.69 -0.34 9.61
C PHE A 54 -6.45 -0.53 10.93
N ASP A 55 -7.46 0.30 11.19
CA ASP A 55 -8.22 0.28 12.44
C ASP A 55 -7.29 0.32 13.68
N GLY A 56 -6.31 1.23 13.64
CA GLY A 56 -5.29 1.39 14.69
C GLY A 56 -4.25 0.26 14.78
N ARG A 57 -4.41 -0.85 14.04
CA ARG A 57 -3.56 -2.04 14.13
C ARG A 57 -2.48 -2.08 13.05
N PRO A 58 -1.22 -2.42 13.40
CA PRO A 58 -0.15 -2.62 12.43
C PRO A 58 -0.45 -3.77 11.46
N LEU A 59 -0.13 -3.59 10.17
CA LEU A 59 -0.22 -4.65 9.15
C LEU A 59 1.13 -5.35 8.90
N GLU A 60 2.19 -4.93 9.59
CA GLU A 60 3.51 -5.53 9.49
C GLU A 60 3.48 -7.02 9.86
N GLY A 61 4.23 -7.83 9.12
CA GLY A 61 4.27 -9.29 9.34
C GLY A 61 3.05 -10.06 8.85
N LEU A 62 1.92 -9.40 8.55
CA LEU A 62 0.76 -10.08 7.97
C LEU A 62 1.00 -10.48 6.52
N ARG A 63 0.57 -11.70 6.18
CA ARG A 63 0.46 -12.16 4.79
C ARG A 63 -0.76 -11.53 4.12
N PRO A 64 -0.78 -11.37 2.78
CA PRO A 64 -1.92 -10.75 2.08
C PRO A 64 -3.29 -11.37 2.42
N ALA A 65 -3.37 -12.69 2.58
CA ALA A 65 -4.62 -13.34 2.98
C ALA A 65 -5.12 -12.90 4.37
N GLN A 66 -4.22 -12.60 5.30
CA GLN A 66 -4.56 -12.09 6.64
C GLN A 66 -5.00 -10.63 6.59
N VAL A 67 -4.41 -9.83 5.69
CA VAL A 67 -4.79 -8.43 5.45
C VAL A 67 -6.20 -8.34 4.87
N VAL A 68 -6.54 -9.23 3.93
CA VAL A 68 -7.90 -9.38 3.40
C VAL A 68 -8.87 -9.79 4.51
N ALA A 69 -8.51 -10.79 5.33
CA ALA A 69 -9.33 -11.20 6.48
C ALA A 69 -9.53 -10.09 7.53
N ALA A 70 -8.60 -9.13 7.60
CA ALA A 70 -8.71 -7.94 8.45
C ALA A 70 -9.59 -6.84 7.84
N GLY A 71 -10.06 -6.98 6.60
CA GLY A 71 -10.96 -6.03 5.93
C GLY A 71 -10.30 -5.12 4.89
N VAL A 72 -9.00 -5.28 4.62
CA VAL A 72 -8.30 -4.50 3.58
C VAL A 72 -8.31 -5.29 2.27
N VAL A 73 -9.12 -4.84 1.31
CA VAL A 73 -9.26 -5.49 0.01
C VAL A 73 -8.73 -4.58 -1.10
N GLN A 74 -7.83 -5.12 -1.92
CA GLN A 74 -7.43 -4.46 -3.17
C GLN A 74 -8.19 -5.09 -4.33
N VAL A 75 -8.92 -4.27 -5.07
CA VAL A 75 -9.51 -4.63 -6.35
C VAL A 75 -8.50 -4.22 -7.43
N PRO A 76 -7.83 -5.18 -8.11
CA PRO A 76 -6.96 -4.86 -9.23
C PRO A 76 -7.76 -4.35 -10.44
N GLU A 77 -7.06 -3.68 -11.35
CA GLU A 77 -7.57 -3.38 -12.70
C GLU A 77 -7.79 -4.65 -13.53
#